data_AF-A0AAJ2W8A7-F1
#
_entry.id   AF-A0AAJ2W8A7-F1
#
_cell.length_a   1.000
_cell.length_b   1.000
_cell.length_c   1.000
_cell.angle_alpha   90.00
_cell.angle_beta   90.00
_cell.angle_gamma   90.00
#
_symmetry.space_group_name_H-M   'P 1'
#
loop_
_entity.id
_entity.type
_entity.pdbx_description
1 polymer ?
#
loop_
_entity_poly.entity_id
_entity_poly.type
_entity_poly.pdbx_seq_one_letter_code
_entity_poly.pdbx_strand_id
1 'polypeptide(L)' 'MLLLRCTDSLSGVGKGYTCVVDTRSLRHIASASQMNNLVAVGIPARNLNAVAFYEVLNGLGIPRAAVKKNADWTRG' A
#
# COMPACT_ATOMS: atom_id res chain seq x y z
N MET A 1 7.98 6.64 -4.90
CA MET A 1 6.98 6.46 -3.82
C MET A 1 5.56 6.84 -4.25
N LEU A 2 4.59 5.97 -3.97
CA LEU A 2 3.14 6.17 -4.16
C LEU A 2 2.38 5.78 -2.89
N LEU A 3 1.29 6.46 -2.58
CA LEU A 3 0.35 6.03 -1.54
C LEU A 3 -0.83 5.30 -2.20
N LEU A 4 -1.04 4.05 -1.82
CA LEU A 4 -2.14 3.22 -2.34
C LEU A 4 -3.15 2.91 -1.24
N ARG A 5 -4.43 3.01 -1.57
CA ARG A 5 -5.54 2.53 -0.75
C ARG A 5 -6.36 1.54 -1.55
N CYS A 6 -6.46 0.31 -1.05
CA CYS A 6 -7.34 -0.70 -1.61
C CYS A 6 -8.78 -0.45 -1.15
N THR A 7 -9.70 -0.24 -2.09
CA THR A 7 -11.13 -0.04 -1.80
C THR A 7 -11.84 -1.35 -1.47
N ASP A 8 -11.29 -2.47 -1.93
CA ASP A 8 -11.83 -3.81 -1.74
C ASP A 8 -11.22 -4.51 -0.51
N SER A 9 -11.77 -5.67 -0.17
CA SER A 9 -11.20 -6.54 0.86
C SER A 9 -10.01 -7.33 0.30
N LEU A 10 -8.88 -7.28 1.00
CA LEU A 10 -7.70 -8.10 0.70
C LEU A 10 -7.60 -9.25 1.71
N SER A 11 -7.18 -10.42 1.24
CA SER A 11 -6.95 -11.58 2.10
C SER A 11 -5.91 -11.25 3.18
N GLY A 12 -6.19 -11.63 4.44
CA GLY A 12 -5.30 -11.44 5.58
C GLY A 12 -5.30 -10.04 6.23
N VAL A 13 -5.80 -9.01 5.56
CA VAL A 13 -5.79 -7.62 6.09
C VAL A 13 -7.16 -6.94 6.08
N GLY A 14 -8.11 -7.44 5.29
CA GLY A 14 -9.47 -6.90 5.20
C GLY A 14 -9.60 -5.71 4.24
N LYS A 15 -10.68 -4.94 4.40
CA LYS A 15 -11.02 -3.80 3.53
C LYS A 15 -10.27 -2.54 3.95
N GLY A 16 -9.93 -1.69 2.97
CA GLY A 16 -9.36 -0.37 3.23
C GLY A 16 -7.86 -0.38 3.53
N TYR A 17 -7.16 -1.46 3.18
CA TYR A 17 -5.72 -1.56 3.35
C TYR A 17 -5.01 -0.39 2.65
N THR A 18 -4.17 0.32 3.39
CA THR A 18 -3.47 1.50 2.88
C THR A 18 -1.98 1.32 3.08
N CYS A 19 -1.17 1.56 2.05
CA CYS A 19 0.27 1.43 2.15
C CYS A 19 1.00 2.44 1.27
N VAL A 20 2.18 2.84 1.69
CA VAL A 20 3.15 3.51 0.84
C VAL A 20 3.98 2.45 0.15
N VAL A 21 4.19 2.61 -1.15
CA VAL A 21 4.98 1.68 -1.96
C VAL A 21 6.06 2.41 -2.72
N ASP A 22 7.15 1.71 -2.95
CA ASP A 22 8.17 2.04 -3.94
C ASP A 22 8.68 0.74 -4.58
N THR A 23 9.60 0.84 -5.53
CA THR A 23 10.29 -0.29 -6.11
C THR A 23 10.88 -1.15 -5.00
N ARG A 24 10.36 -2.39 -4.86
CA ARG A 24 10.74 -3.36 -3.83
C ARG A 24 10.58 -2.86 -2.38
N SER A 25 9.61 -1.97 -2.12
CA SER A 25 9.30 -1.48 -0.78
C SER A 25 7.80 -1.31 -0.55
N LEU A 26 7.31 -1.72 0.61
CA LEU A 26 5.94 -1.55 1.07
C LEU A 26 5.92 -1.24 2.57
N ARG A 27 5.27 -0.14 2.94
CA ARG A 27 4.99 0.21 4.34
C ARG A 27 3.49 0.41 4.56
N HIS A 28 2.91 -0.36 5.46
CA HIS A 28 1.52 -0.23 5.85
C HIS A 28 1.29 1.10 6.60
N ILE A 29 0.21 1.78 6.24
CA ILE A 29 -0.25 3.01 6.88
C ILE A 29 -1.49 2.67 7.70
N ALA A 30 -1.34 2.68 9.02
CA ALA A 30 -2.38 2.21 9.94
C ALA A 30 -3.35 3.33 10.37
N SER A 31 -2.98 4.60 10.20
CA SER A 31 -3.81 5.74 10.61
C SER A 31 -4.13 6.70 9.48
N ALA A 32 -5.33 7.28 9.53
CA ALA A 32 -5.73 8.36 8.63
C ALA A 32 -4.82 9.60 8.77
N SER A 33 -4.29 9.87 9.97
CA SER A 33 -3.35 10.97 10.19
C SER A 33 -2.03 10.80 9.42
N GLN A 34 -1.47 9.58 9.41
CA GLN A 34 -0.27 9.28 8.62
C GLN A 34 -0.54 9.46 7.13
N MET A 35 -1.68 8.96 6.65
CA MET A 35 -2.11 9.17 5.26
C MET A 35 -2.20 10.66 4.91
N ASN A 36 -2.87 11.46 5.75
CA ASN A 36 -3.03 12.89 5.51
C ASN A 36 -1.69 13.63 5.50
N ASN A 37 -0.76 13.27 6.38
CA ASN A 37 0.58 13.86 6.41
C ASN A 37 1.36 13.56 5.12
N LEU A 38 1.27 12.32 4.61
CA LEU A 38 1.95 11.93 3.37
C LEU A 38 1.37 12.67 2.16
N VAL A 39 0.06 12.84 2.11
CA VAL A 39 -0.60 13.63 1.07
C VAL A 39 -0.22 15.12 1.19
N ALA A 40 -0.14 15.66 2.40
CA ALA A 40 0.24 17.05 2.65
C ALA A 40 1.67 17.37 2.19
N VAL A 41 2.60 16.41 2.26
CA VAL A 41 3.96 16.54 1.72
C VAL A 41 4.05 16.20 0.21
N GLY A 42 2.91 16.04 -0.45
CA GLY A 42 2.83 15.88 -1.91
C GLY A 42 2.94 14.43 -2.41
N ILE A 43 2.86 13.42 -1.55
CA ILE A 43 2.86 12.02 -2.02
C ILE A 43 1.51 11.72 -2.68
N PRO A 44 1.49 11.32 -3.96
CA PRO A 44 0.26 11.06 -4.68
C PRO A 44 -0.46 9.85 -4.12
N ALA A 45 -1.74 10.03 -3.79
CA ALA A 45 -2.64 8.96 -3.36
C ALA A 45 -3.41 8.38 -4.56
N ARG A 46 -3.62 7.06 -4.54
CA ARG A 46 -4.46 6.34 -5.50
C ARG A 46 -5.35 5.34 -4.77
N ASN A 47 -6.65 5.38 -5.10
CA ASN A 47 -7.61 4.39 -4.68
C ASN A 47 -7.72 3.34 -5.77
N LEU A 48 -7.53 2.06 -5.42
CA LEU A 48 -7.51 0.94 -6.36
C LEU A 48 -8.42 -0.18 -5.87
N ASN A 49 -9.03 -0.91 -6.80
CA ASN A 49 -9.67 -2.18 -6.49
C ASN A 49 -8.60 -3.27 -6.20
N ALA A 50 -9.02 -4.46 -5.73
CA ALA A 50 -8.07 -5.51 -5.35
C ALA A 50 -7.17 -5.96 -6.51
N VAL A 51 -7.72 -6.05 -7.72
CA VAL A 51 -6.99 -6.51 -8.92
C VAL A 51 -5.87 -5.53 -9.25
N ALA A 52 -6.21 -4.26 -9.46
CA ALA A 52 -5.25 -3.21 -9.80
C ALA A 52 -4.21 -3.00 -8.68
N PHE A 53 -4.61 -3.12 -7.41
CA PHE A 53 -3.69 -3.05 -6.29
C PHE A 53 -2.58 -4.11 -6.39
N TYR A 54 -2.95 -5.37 -6.63
CA TYR A 54 -1.95 -6.44 -6.78
C TYR A 54 -1.12 -6.35 -8.05
N GLU A 55 -1.68 -5.82 -9.14
CA GLU A 55 -0.91 -5.56 -10.37
C GLU A 55 0.18 -4.51 -10.12
N VAL A 56 -0.15 -3.42 -9.43
CA VAL A 56 0.84 -2.40 -9.05
C VAL A 56 1.92 -3.00 -8.14
N LEU A 57 1.55 -3.80 -7.13
CA LEU A 57 2.54 -4.47 -6.28
C LEU A 57 3.48 -5.38 -7.08
N ASN A 58 2.93 -6.16 -8.00
CA ASN A 58 3.71 -7.05 -8.85
C ASN A 58 4.67 -6.26 -9.75
N GLY A 59 4.21 -5.17 -10.36
CA GLY A 59 5.03 -4.27 -11.17
C GLY A 59 6.19 -3.63 -10.39
N LEU A 60 6.01 -3.43 -9.08
CA LEU A 60 7.05 -2.93 -8.17
C LEU A 60 7.93 -4.04 -7.58
N GLY A 61 7.71 -5.30 -7.93
CA GLY A 61 8.45 -6.44 -7.38
C GLY A 61 8.11 -6.77 -5.91
N ILE A 62 6.92 -6.35 -5.44
CA ILE A 62 6.43 -6.58 -4.09
C ILE A 62 5.54 -7.85 -4.11
N PRO A 63 5.90 -8.92 -3.38
CA PRO A 63 5.08 -10.13 -3.35
C PRO A 63 3.76 -9.89 -2.60
N ARG A 64 2.68 -10.55 -3.00
CA ARG A 64 1.38 -10.46 -2.30
C ARG A 64 1.48 -10.81 -0.81
N ALA A 65 2.39 -11.71 -0.45
CA ALA A 65 2.66 -12.09 0.93
C ALA A 65 3.23 -10.94 1.81
N ALA A 66 3.69 -9.84 1.20
CA ALA A 66 4.10 -8.63 1.92
C ALA A 66 2.89 -7.82 2.43
N VAL A 67 1.69 -8.05 1.90
CA VAL A 67 0.45 -7.40 2.35
C VAL A 67 0.01 -8.02 3.67
N LYS A 68 0.51 -7.44 4.77
CA LYS A 68 0.17 -7.84 6.14
C LYS A 68 -0.18 -6.60 6.98
N LYS A 69 -0.90 -6.83 8.07
CA LYS A 69 -1.12 -5.77 9.09
C LYS A 69 0.23 -5.38 9.68
N ASN A 70 0.44 -4.08 9.84
CA ASN A 70 1.69 -3.48 10.35
C ASN A 70 2.95 -3.92 9.56
N ALA A 71 2.80 -4.20 8.27
CA ALA A 71 3.93 -4.57 7.42
C ALA A 71 4.88 -3.38 7.20
N ASP A 72 6.17 -3.62 7.39
CA ASP A 72 7.26 -2.86 6.77
C ASP A 72 8.12 -3.89 6.01
N TRP A 73 7.98 -3.91 4.69
CA TRP A 73 8.65 -4.86 3.81
C TRP A 73 9.55 -4.09 2.86
N THR A 74 10.81 -4.52 2.78
CA THR A 74 11.80 -4.00 1.84
C THR A 74 12.65 -5.15 1.35
N ARG A 75 13.07 -5.08 0.08
CA ARG A 75 14.03 -6.03 -0.50
C ARG A 75 15.15 -5.27 -1.20
N GLY A 76 16.36 -5.37 -0.64
CA GLY A 76 17.63 -4.93 -1.24
C GLY A 76 18.00 -5.78 -2.45
#